data_AF-A0A521S6K9-F1
#
_entry.id   AF-A0A521S6K9-F1
#
_cell.length_a   1.000
_cell.length_b   1.000
_cell.length_c   1.000
_cell.angle_alpha   90.00
_cell.angle_beta   90.00
_cell.angle_gamma   90.00
#
_symmetry.space_group_name_H-M   'P 1'
#
loop_
_entity.id
_entity.type
_entity.pdbx_description
1 polymer ?
#
loop_
_entity_poly.entity_id
_entity_poly.type
_entity_poly.pdbx_seq_one_letter_code
_entity_poly.pdbx_strand_id
1 'polypeptide(L)'
;MDPKIHSPRKSSSPTGRRKPSSRSIAKARPPSAATRPTSPMIAPNSALASSMWAVTTRRAAPMTAATCSRSPGAWASGAGSGVGSRAGPPSPESAAEGAVDSLAGAVGSGSLATNPPGRRAARLVRAAVRDCSSGLRPAHLASGPRNVGRRSHGLVGSATLSGMRQIHTAELLSIGSELTVGETRDTNAGELARALTDQGVEVTRMTALPDDLATVSDAFRAALTRSDLAISTGGLGPTPDDLTRESIAAALGETPAVDPELEAWLRRLFERRSTSFPEANLKQAWRIPSATSIPNDNGTAPGWWVDAPDGRVVVALPGPPREMRPMWSGWVIPRLRERGLGQDTVAITLRTSGLGESLIAQRLGRLLDRGANPTVATYARHDAVDIRISARPGGGVGGVGRAGNGGASDGDRGADPAALVAAAEAAVLEQVGDHVWGRGDVTWAAAIGERLAERGWRLAVVELGTRGSVLALLGEGLGDRLVLAEALGSDHRPPGGGRIQLPTLAQRVRAAGGAEVGLAVRASVRGSDMAVSVAIADPRGTHAERRLAFLAGPMGRTRAALLAAAVLHARLRA
;
A
#
# COMPACT_ATOMS: atom_id res chain seq x y z
N MET A 1 67.59 21.63 19.52
CA MET A 1 66.58 21.47 20.58
C MET A 1 66.14 19.99 20.59
N ASP A 2 66.87 19.01 21.14
CA ASP A 2 67.92 18.98 22.19
C ASP A 2 67.41 19.32 23.59
N PRO A 3 67.86 18.64 24.67
CA PRO A 3 69.09 17.80 24.85
C PRO A 3 68.97 16.32 24.39
N LYS A 4 69.94 15.58 23.84
CA LYS A 4 71.41 15.73 23.55
C LYS A 4 72.32 15.93 24.78
N ILE A 5 73.47 15.28 25.00
CA ILE A 5 74.32 14.29 24.27
C ILE A 5 74.85 13.29 25.36
N HIS A 6 74.98 11.97 25.15
CA HIS A 6 76.24 11.34 24.68
C HIS A 6 76.12 9.86 24.24
N SER A 7 76.96 9.51 23.27
CA SER A 7 77.31 8.15 22.79
C SER A 7 78.84 8.02 22.85
N PRO A 8 79.46 6.81 22.77
CA PRO A 8 79.97 6.41 21.44
C PRO A 8 80.12 4.90 21.13
N ARG A 9 79.64 4.52 19.93
CA ARG A 9 80.35 3.75 18.85
C ARG A 9 80.90 2.32 19.03
N LYS A 10 80.52 1.48 18.03
CA LYS A 10 81.28 0.39 17.33
C LYS A 10 81.63 -0.88 18.15
N SER A 11 81.66 -2.11 17.59
CA SER A 11 81.19 -2.73 16.32
C SER A 11 81.04 -4.26 16.56
N SER A 12 81.01 -5.28 15.66
CA SER A 12 81.49 -5.53 14.27
C SER A 12 80.70 -6.71 13.61
N SER A 13 81.06 -7.08 12.37
CA SER A 13 80.76 -8.37 11.69
C SER A 13 82.06 -9.22 11.59
N PRO A 14 82.14 -10.45 11.00
CA PRO A 14 81.19 -11.34 10.29
C PRO A 14 80.95 -12.68 11.07
N THR A 15 80.45 -13.85 10.60
CA THR A 15 80.42 -14.63 9.33
C THR A 15 79.19 -15.60 9.31
N GLY A 16 78.83 -16.35 8.25
CA GLY A 16 79.18 -16.23 6.83
C GLY A 16 79.23 -17.55 6.01
N ARG A 17 78.23 -17.77 5.12
CA ARG A 17 78.29 -18.56 3.84
C ARG A 17 78.31 -20.13 3.99
N ARG A 18 77.99 -21.00 2.99
CA ARG A 18 77.69 -20.83 1.53
C ARG A 18 77.02 -22.04 0.80
N LYS A 19 76.29 -21.75 -0.30
CA LYS A 19 76.23 -22.48 -1.63
C LYS A 19 75.31 -23.74 -1.82
N PRO A 20 75.05 -24.25 -3.07
CA PRO A 20 73.67 -24.19 -3.62
C PRO A 20 73.14 -25.38 -4.49
N SER A 21 71.87 -25.26 -4.94
CA SER A 21 71.27 -25.66 -6.25
C SER A 21 71.66 -26.97 -6.99
N SER A 22 70.65 -27.75 -7.44
CA SER A 22 70.34 -27.89 -8.89
C SER A 22 69.13 -28.78 -9.26
N ARG A 23 68.58 -28.48 -10.45
CA ARG A 23 67.70 -29.21 -11.40
C ARG A 23 67.13 -30.63 -11.11
N SER A 24 65.78 -30.69 -11.11
CA SER A 24 64.88 -31.59 -11.87
C SER A 24 65.16 -33.10 -12.05
N ILE A 25 64.17 -33.93 -11.67
CA ILE A 25 63.85 -35.25 -12.26
C ILE A 25 62.35 -35.25 -12.64
N ALA A 26 61.92 -36.13 -13.55
CA ALA A 26 60.59 -36.09 -14.20
C ALA A 26 59.83 -37.43 -14.17
N LYS A 27 58.54 -37.37 -14.55
CA LYS A 27 57.62 -38.46 -14.93
C LYS A 27 57.22 -39.50 -13.87
N ALA A 28 55.95 -39.42 -13.48
CA ALA A 28 55.06 -40.60 -13.42
C ALA A 28 53.70 -40.21 -14.05
N ARG A 29 52.97 -41.19 -14.62
CA ARG A 29 51.59 -41.02 -15.15
C ARG A 29 50.66 -42.03 -14.44
N PRO A 30 49.34 -41.81 -14.41
CA PRO A 30 48.46 -42.37 -13.37
C PRO A 30 47.71 -43.66 -13.79
N PRO A 31 47.04 -44.34 -12.84
CA PRO A 31 45.91 -45.22 -13.12
C PRO A 31 44.68 -44.43 -13.62
N SER A 32 43.71 -45.15 -14.19
CA SER A 32 42.63 -44.57 -15.01
C SER A 32 41.32 -44.26 -14.27
N ALA A 33 40.84 -43.03 -14.50
CA ALA A 33 39.45 -42.67 -14.86
C ALA A 33 38.23 -43.28 -14.14
N ALA A 34 37.46 -42.40 -13.49
CA ALA A 34 35.99 -42.47 -13.45
C ALA A 34 35.40 -41.04 -13.53
N THR A 35 34.36 -40.83 -14.34
CA THR A 35 33.82 -39.51 -14.71
C THR A 35 32.70 -39.02 -13.80
N ARG A 36 32.63 -37.69 -13.56
CA ARG A 36 31.41 -36.84 -13.72
C ARG A 36 31.75 -35.33 -13.55
N PRO A 37 30.86 -34.38 -13.93
CA PRO A 37 31.28 -33.12 -14.55
C PRO A 37 31.55 -31.95 -13.60
N THR A 38 32.33 -31.00 -14.10
CA THR A 38 32.60 -29.68 -13.51
C THR A 38 31.47 -28.68 -13.77
N SER A 39 30.97 -28.03 -12.73
CA SER A 39 30.27 -26.74 -12.85
C SER A 39 31.29 -25.60 -12.71
N PRO A 40 31.45 -24.69 -13.69
CA PRO A 40 32.33 -23.54 -13.55
C PRO A 40 31.71 -22.48 -12.64
N MET A 41 32.52 -21.90 -11.74
CA MET A 41 32.13 -20.70 -10.99
C MET A 41 32.01 -19.50 -11.92
N ILE A 42 30.98 -18.68 -11.75
CA ILE A 42 30.89 -17.35 -12.37
C ILE A 42 31.32 -16.31 -11.34
N ALA A 43 32.46 -15.67 -11.58
CA ALA A 43 32.87 -14.48 -10.87
C ALA A 43 32.09 -13.25 -11.39
N PRO A 44 31.79 -12.24 -10.55
CA PRO A 44 31.02 -11.08 -10.98
C PRO A 44 31.85 -10.19 -11.92
N ASN A 45 31.21 -9.62 -12.94
CA ASN A 45 31.84 -8.58 -13.76
C ASN A 45 30.81 -7.55 -14.21
N SER A 46 31.19 -6.27 -14.17
CA SER A 46 30.29 -5.13 -14.34
C SER A 46 30.70 -4.25 -15.53
N ALA A 47 29.86 -4.16 -16.57
CA ALA A 47 29.97 -3.09 -17.55
C ALA A 47 28.65 -2.86 -18.33
N LEU A 48 28.42 -1.58 -18.62
CA LEU A 48 27.36 -0.99 -19.43
C LEU A 48 27.26 -1.55 -20.86
N ALA A 49 26.03 -1.65 -21.38
CA ALA A 49 25.74 -1.52 -22.80
C ALA A 49 24.34 -0.91 -23.00
N SER A 50 24.23 0.07 -23.91
CA SER A 50 22.97 0.73 -24.25
C SER A 50 22.28 0.05 -25.44
N SER A 51 20.95 0.00 -25.47
CA SER A 51 20.19 -0.44 -26.64
C SER A 51 19.07 0.54 -26.99
N MET A 52 19.21 1.20 -28.14
CA MET A 52 18.17 2.06 -28.74
C MET A 52 17.11 1.16 -29.40
N TRP A 53 15.83 1.45 -29.17
CA TRP A 53 14.74 0.81 -29.92
C TRP A 53 14.42 1.63 -31.17
N ALA A 54 14.65 1.05 -32.34
CA ALA A 54 14.32 1.67 -33.62
C ALA A 54 12.83 1.51 -33.95
N VAL A 55 12.18 2.60 -34.35
CA VAL A 55 10.78 2.59 -34.80
C VAL A 55 10.71 2.22 -36.28
N THR A 56 10.12 1.07 -36.60
CA THR A 56 9.84 0.64 -37.99
C THR A 56 8.36 0.71 -38.30
N THR A 57 7.90 1.88 -38.74
CA THR A 57 6.54 2.04 -39.29
C THR A 57 6.39 1.27 -40.60
N ARG A 58 5.37 0.41 -40.70
CA ARG A 58 4.79 0.02 -42.01
C ARG A 58 3.30 0.36 -42.02
N ARG A 59 2.86 0.99 -43.11
CA ARG A 59 1.45 1.30 -43.37
C ARG A 59 0.72 0.03 -43.80
N ALA A 60 -0.56 -0.08 -43.41
CA ALA A 60 -1.53 -0.92 -44.10
C ALA A 60 -2.56 0.01 -44.80
N ALA A 61 -3.01 -0.39 -45.97
CA ALA A 61 -4.11 0.23 -46.71
C ALA A 61 -4.99 -0.89 -47.31
N PRO A 62 -6.31 -0.66 -47.51
CA PRO A 62 -7.29 -1.75 -47.55
C PRO A 62 -7.67 -2.22 -48.96
N MET A 63 -8.13 -3.47 -49.08
CA MET A 63 -9.00 -3.90 -50.18
C MET A 63 -10.09 -4.90 -49.73
N THR A 64 -11.32 -4.54 -50.12
CA THR A 64 -12.52 -5.31 -50.49
C THR A 64 -12.56 -6.84 -50.37
N ALA A 65 -13.74 -7.35 -49.98
CA ALA A 65 -14.11 -8.77 -49.98
C ALA A 65 -14.46 -9.34 -51.37
N ALA A 66 -14.52 -10.67 -51.46
CA ALA A 66 -15.14 -11.42 -52.57
C ALA A 66 -15.86 -12.68 -52.05
N THR A 67 -16.95 -13.06 -52.70
CA THR A 67 -17.82 -14.20 -52.33
C THR A 67 -17.32 -15.55 -52.87
N CYS A 68 -17.70 -16.65 -52.20
CA CYS A 68 -17.87 -17.95 -52.85
C CYS A 68 -19.19 -18.62 -52.38
N SER A 69 -19.61 -19.72 -53.01
CA SER A 69 -21.04 -20.11 -53.04
C SER A 69 -21.32 -21.62 -53.11
N ARG A 70 -22.63 -21.95 -52.99
CA ARG A 70 -23.34 -23.23 -53.25
C ARG A 70 -23.64 -24.16 -52.05
N SER A 71 -24.94 -24.25 -51.78
CA SER A 71 -25.69 -25.37 -51.14
C SER A 71 -26.02 -26.46 -52.20
N PRO A 72 -26.89 -27.48 -51.99
CA PRO A 72 -27.59 -27.93 -50.76
C PRO A 72 -27.52 -29.46 -50.48
N GLY A 73 -28.12 -29.93 -49.39
CA GLY A 73 -28.36 -31.36 -49.13
C GLY A 73 -29.20 -31.63 -47.87
N ALA A 74 -30.34 -32.30 -48.03
CA ALA A 74 -31.29 -32.68 -46.96
C ALA A 74 -30.71 -33.75 -45.99
N TRP A 75 -31.34 -34.08 -44.85
CA TRP A 75 -32.58 -34.89 -44.75
C TRP A 75 -33.54 -34.45 -43.62
N ALA A 76 -34.75 -35.01 -43.62
CA ALA A 76 -35.84 -34.77 -42.65
C ALA A 76 -36.06 -36.02 -41.74
N SER A 77 -37.02 -36.16 -40.83
CA SER A 77 -38.14 -35.33 -40.32
C SER A 77 -38.65 -35.92 -38.99
N GLY A 78 -39.38 -35.12 -38.19
CA GLY A 78 -40.21 -35.57 -37.07
C GLY A 78 -41.46 -34.69 -36.95
N ALA A 79 -42.63 -35.27 -36.63
CA ALA A 79 -43.94 -34.61 -36.83
C ALA A 79 -44.63 -34.17 -35.50
N GLY A 80 -45.47 -33.12 -35.57
CA GLY A 80 -46.23 -32.59 -34.43
C GLY A 80 -47.25 -31.51 -34.86
N SER A 81 -48.47 -31.94 -35.20
CA SER A 81 -49.60 -31.17 -35.76
C SER A 81 -50.13 -29.97 -34.95
N GLY A 82 -50.56 -28.90 -35.65
CA GLY A 82 -51.43 -27.81 -35.14
C GLY A 82 -51.86 -26.85 -36.27
N VAL A 83 -53.09 -26.32 -36.26
CA VAL A 83 -53.71 -25.65 -37.44
C VAL A 83 -54.40 -24.31 -37.14
N GLY A 84 -54.14 -23.30 -37.98
CA GLY A 84 -54.98 -22.10 -38.18
C GLY A 84 -54.58 -20.85 -37.38
N SER A 85 -54.82 -19.61 -37.85
CA SER A 85 -55.31 -19.15 -39.17
C SER A 85 -54.84 -17.69 -39.48
N ARG A 86 -55.25 -17.10 -40.61
CA ARG A 86 -54.63 -15.89 -41.22
C ARG A 86 -55.14 -14.54 -40.70
N ALA A 87 -54.23 -13.55 -40.59
CA ALA A 87 -54.44 -12.15 -40.97
C ALA A 87 -53.07 -11.49 -41.29
N GLY A 88 -53.03 -10.41 -42.09
CA GLY A 88 -51.79 -9.76 -42.57
C GLY A 88 -51.66 -8.26 -42.23
N PRO A 89 -50.47 -7.65 -42.40
CA PRO A 89 -50.16 -6.28 -41.96
C PRO A 89 -50.16 -5.22 -43.09
N PRO A 90 -50.12 -3.92 -42.75
CA PRO A 90 -49.73 -2.83 -43.65
C PRO A 90 -48.35 -2.23 -43.33
N SER A 91 -47.76 -1.57 -44.33
CA SER A 91 -46.52 -0.77 -44.34
C SER A 91 -46.57 0.12 -45.62
N PRO A 92 -45.52 0.86 -46.00
CA PRO A 92 -44.82 1.99 -45.33
C PRO A 92 -44.80 3.27 -46.21
N GLU A 93 -44.20 4.37 -45.75
CA GLU A 93 -43.72 5.53 -46.56
C GLU A 93 -42.91 6.49 -45.65
N SER A 94 -41.96 7.33 -46.08
CA SER A 94 -41.04 7.30 -47.24
C SER A 94 -39.87 8.32 -47.09
N ALA A 95 -38.95 8.30 -48.06
CA ALA A 95 -37.75 9.12 -48.24
C ALA A 95 -38.03 10.63 -48.55
N ALA A 96 -37.08 11.55 -48.78
CA ALA A 96 -35.62 11.46 -49.02
C ALA A 96 -34.87 12.80 -48.75
N GLU A 97 -33.58 12.79 -49.14
CA GLU A 97 -32.65 13.85 -49.59
C GLU A 97 -33.25 15.22 -50.06
N GLY A 98 -32.52 16.35 -50.07
CA GLY A 98 -31.09 16.60 -49.81
C GLY A 98 -30.63 17.96 -50.40
N ALA A 99 -29.36 18.06 -50.80
CA ALA A 99 -28.70 19.18 -51.51
C ALA A 99 -28.29 20.46 -50.72
N VAL A 100 -27.43 21.26 -51.36
CA VAL A 100 -26.71 22.46 -50.86
C VAL A 100 -26.81 23.59 -51.89
N ASP A 101 -26.58 24.85 -51.50
CA ASP A 101 -25.50 25.67 -52.09
C ASP A 101 -25.19 26.95 -51.27
N SER A 102 -24.31 27.82 -51.80
CA SER A 102 -23.59 28.90 -51.10
C SER A 102 -23.75 30.30 -51.74
N LEU A 103 -23.12 31.30 -51.10
CA LEU A 103 -22.62 32.61 -51.61
C LEU A 103 -23.39 33.91 -51.27
N ALA A 104 -22.57 34.93 -50.94
CA ALA A 104 -22.65 36.40 -51.06
C ALA A 104 -24.01 37.15 -51.19
N GLY A 105 -24.15 38.39 -50.70
CA GLY A 105 -23.21 39.29 -50.00
C GLY A 105 -23.50 40.79 -50.28
N ALA A 106 -22.89 41.69 -49.51
CA ALA A 106 -22.91 43.18 -49.64
C ALA A 106 -24.27 43.91 -49.41
N VAL A 107 -24.37 45.23 -49.19
CA VAL A 107 -23.52 46.26 -48.51
C VAL A 107 -24.43 47.45 -48.12
N GLY A 108 -24.23 48.07 -46.94
CA GLY A 108 -24.78 49.39 -46.57
C GLY A 108 -26.27 49.43 -46.16
N SER A 109 -26.80 50.50 -45.55
CA SER A 109 -26.18 51.74 -44.99
C SER A 109 -27.16 52.41 -44.00
N GLY A 110 -26.77 53.48 -43.29
CA GLY A 110 -27.75 54.40 -42.66
C GLY A 110 -27.72 54.58 -41.13
N SER A 111 -26.84 55.47 -40.67
CA SER A 111 -26.72 56.12 -39.35
C SER A 111 -27.98 56.31 -38.47
N LEU A 112 -27.81 56.18 -37.14
CA LEU A 112 -28.43 57.07 -36.14
C LEU A 112 -27.58 57.14 -34.85
N ALA A 113 -27.55 58.30 -34.18
CA ALA A 113 -26.77 58.56 -32.95
C ALA A 113 -27.65 58.50 -31.68
N THR A 114 -27.13 58.24 -30.48
CA THR A 114 -26.51 59.25 -29.59
C THR A 114 -25.81 58.63 -28.34
N ASN A 115 -25.30 59.47 -27.43
CA ASN A 115 -24.21 59.18 -26.47
C ASN A 115 -24.63 58.57 -25.07
N PRO A 116 -23.67 58.17 -24.19
CA PRO A 116 -23.86 57.19 -23.09
C PRO A 116 -23.71 57.82 -21.67
N PRO A 117 -23.32 57.12 -20.58
CA PRO A 117 -23.49 55.71 -20.16
C PRO A 117 -24.20 55.53 -18.79
N GLY A 118 -25.11 54.55 -18.65
CA GLY A 118 -25.83 54.27 -17.39
C GLY A 118 -25.42 52.96 -16.68
N ARG A 119 -25.17 52.99 -15.37
CA ARG A 119 -24.89 51.79 -14.54
C ARG A 119 -26.17 51.15 -13.95
N ARG A 120 -26.34 49.83 -14.11
CA ARG A 120 -26.96 48.87 -13.13
C ARG A 120 -26.82 47.45 -13.70
N ALA A 121 -26.10 46.54 -13.05
CA ALA A 121 -26.53 45.73 -11.89
C ALA A 121 -27.50 44.59 -12.29
N ALA A 122 -26.94 43.40 -12.51
CA ALA A 122 -27.71 42.18 -12.80
C ALA A 122 -28.45 41.67 -11.55
N ARG A 123 -29.65 41.11 -11.75
CA ARG A 123 -30.56 40.65 -10.68
C ARG A 123 -30.68 39.13 -10.72
N LEU A 124 -30.20 38.45 -9.69
CA LEU A 124 -30.41 36.99 -9.55
C LEU A 124 -31.90 36.68 -9.34
N VAL A 125 -32.37 35.59 -9.94
CA VAL A 125 -33.64 34.95 -9.62
C VAL A 125 -33.43 33.93 -8.51
N ARG A 126 -34.28 33.96 -7.47
CA ARG A 126 -34.34 32.91 -6.44
C ARG A 126 -35.44 31.91 -6.80
N ALA A 127 -35.15 30.62 -6.68
CA ALA A 127 -36.16 29.59 -6.43
C ALA A 127 -36.36 29.41 -4.92
N ALA A 128 -37.53 28.95 -4.49
CA ALA A 128 -37.91 28.91 -3.08
C ALA A 128 -37.90 27.48 -2.50
N VAL A 129 -37.48 27.37 -1.24
CA VAL A 129 -37.78 26.23 -0.36
C VAL A 129 -38.90 26.68 0.59
N ARG A 130 -39.90 25.82 0.84
CA ARG A 130 -40.95 26.07 1.83
C ARG A 130 -40.53 25.52 3.20
N ASP A 131 -40.79 26.30 4.23
CA ASP A 131 -40.66 25.92 5.63
C ASP A 131 -42.03 25.48 6.17
N CYS A 132 -42.05 24.50 7.06
CA CYS A 132 -43.23 23.94 7.72
C CYS A 132 -42.89 23.61 9.17
N SER A 133 -43.03 24.59 10.05
CA SER A 133 -42.81 24.45 11.50
C SER A 133 -44.10 24.74 12.27
N SER A 134 -44.59 23.75 13.03
CA SER A 134 -45.67 23.91 14.01
C SER A 134 -45.43 22.96 15.19
N GLY A 135 -45.70 23.47 16.39
CA GLY A 135 -45.01 23.05 17.61
C GLY A 135 -45.31 21.67 18.19
N LEU A 136 -44.40 21.26 19.07
CA LEU A 136 -44.71 20.51 20.30
C LEU A 136 -43.71 20.91 21.40
N ARG A 137 -44.11 20.79 22.67
CA ARG A 137 -43.35 21.28 23.84
C ARG A 137 -42.56 20.15 24.50
N PRO A 138 -41.32 20.38 24.99
CA PRO A 138 -40.73 19.50 25.98
C PRO A 138 -41.37 19.74 27.36
N ALA A 139 -41.65 18.67 28.10
CA ALA A 139 -42.12 18.73 29.49
C ALA A 139 -40.96 18.49 30.47
N HIS A 140 -40.98 19.17 31.62
CA HIS A 140 -40.11 18.82 32.73
C HIS A 140 -40.55 17.50 33.37
N LEU A 141 -39.58 16.66 33.72
CA LEU A 141 -39.67 15.79 34.89
C LEU A 141 -38.27 15.61 35.48
N ALA A 142 -38.14 15.68 36.80
CA ALA A 142 -36.87 15.64 37.50
C ALA A 142 -36.88 14.54 38.56
N SER A 143 -35.85 13.70 38.55
CA SER A 143 -35.55 12.78 39.64
C SER A 143 -34.07 12.37 39.61
N GLY A 144 -33.35 12.76 40.66
CA GLY A 144 -32.20 11.97 41.13
C GLY A 144 -32.70 10.77 41.96
N PRO A 145 -31.85 10.11 42.80
CA PRO A 145 -30.66 10.72 43.40
C PRO A 145 -29.46 9.78 43.72
N ARG A 146 -28.48 10.37 44.44
CA ARG A 146 -27.44 9.76 45.30
C ARG A 146 -26.13 9.28 44.66
N ASN A 147 -25.06 9.65 45.37
CA ASN A 147 -23.66 9.39 45.11
C ASN A 147 -23.16 8.37 46.15
N VAL A 148 -22.71 7.19 45.73
CA VAL A 148 -22.11 6.17 46.62
C VAL A 148 -21.04 5.36 45.88
N GLY A 149 -19.87 5.20 46.51
CA GLY A 149 -19.03 4.01 46.32
C GLY A 149 -18.07 4.02 45.13
N ARG A 150 -16.88 4.61 45.33
CA ARG A 150 -15.68 4.38 44.51
C ARG A 150 -15.25 2.91 44.61
N ARG A 151 -15.86 2.02 43.83
CA ARG A 151 -15.42 0.61 43.74
C ARG A 151 -14.21 0.50 42.82
N SER A 152 -13.15 -0.13 43.31
CA SER A 152 -12.06 -0.64 42.49
C SER A 152 -12.62 -1.61 41.45
N HIS A 153 -12.18 -1.49 40.19
CA HIS A 153 -12.30 -2.60 39.25
C HIS A 153 -11.41 -3.73 39.76
N GLY A 154 -12.00 -4.67 40.50
CA GLY A 154 -11.36 -5.95 40.78
C GLY A 154 -11.11 -6.68 39.45
N LEU A 155 -10.05 -7.48 39.40
CA LEU A 155 -9.78 -8.32 38.24
C LEU A 155 -11.01 -9.18 37.93
N VAL A 156 -11.56 -9.02 36.73
CA VAL A 156 -12.51 -10.00 36.19
C VAL A 156 -11.73 -11.30 36.07
N GLY A 157 -12.17 -12.33 36.79
CA GLY A 157 -11.39 -13.56 36.95
C GLY A 157 -11.08 -14.23 35.61
N SER A 158 -9.90 -14.84 35.52
CA SER A 158 -9.49 -15.65 34.37
C SER A 158 -10.35 -16.91 34.25
N ALA A 159 -11.51 -16.75 33.61
CA ALA A 159 -12.50 -17.80 33.40
C ALA A 159 -12.11 -18.67 32.19
N THR A 160 -11.11 -19.54 32.41
CA THR A 160 -10.84 -20.73 31.57
C THR A 160 -10.70 -20.48 30.06
N LEU A 161 -9.68 -19.71 29.65
CA LEU A 161 -9.07 -19.85 28.31
C LEU A 161 -8.32 -21.20 28.12
N SER A 162 -8.26 -22.02 29.18
CA SER A 162 -7.41 -23.22 29.37
C SER A 162 -7.67 -24.43 28.43
N GLY A 163 -8.26 -24.21 27.27
CA GLY A 163 -8.49 -25.24 26.24
C GLY A 163 -8.55 -24.71 24.80
N MET A 164 -8.52 -23.38 24.58
CA MET A 164 -8.51 -22.83 23.22
C MET A 164 -7.09 -22.64 22.69
N ARG A 165 -6.84 -23.09 21.46
CA ARG A 165 -5.54 -22.96 20.79
C ARG A 165 -5.25 -21.48 20.53
N GLN A 166 -4.21 -20.95 21.17
CA GLN A 166 -3.77 -19.57 21.00
C GLN A 166 -3.27 -19.35 19.56
N ILE A 167 -3.50 -18.15 19.02
CA ILE A 167 -3.28 -17.84 17.60
C ILE A 167 -1.99 -17.04 17.46
N HIS A 168 -0.84 -17.73 17.47
CA HIS A 168 0.49 -17.12 17.36
C HIS A 168 1.01 -17.05 15.92
N THR A 169 0.49 -17.89 15.02
CA THR A 169 0.97 -18.07 13.64
C THR A 169 -0.16 -18.07 12.64
N ALA A 170 0.06 -17.44 11.48
CA ALA A 170 -0.92 -17.36 10.41
C ALA A 170 -0.34 -17.58 9.01
N GLU A 171 -1.14 -18.14 8.11
CA GLU A 171 -0.88 -18.15 6.66
C GLU A 171 -2.00 -17.43 5.89
N LEU A 172 -1.61 -16.70 4.83
CA LEU A 172 -2.53 -15.93 3.99
C LEU A 172 -2.59 -16.52 2.57
N LEU A 173 -3.81 -16.75 2.08
CA LEU A 173 -4.12 -17.41 0.80
C LEU A 173 -4.94 -16.48 -0.09
N SER A 174 -4.27 -15.76 -0.99
CA SER A 174 -4.92 -14.85 -1.93
C SER A 174 -5.39 -15.64 -3.15
N ILE A 175 -6.70 -15.81 -3.31
CA ILE A 175 -7.31 -16.68 -4.32
C ILE A 175 -7.89 -15.79 -5.42
N GLY A 176 -7.39 -16.00 -6.64
CA GLY A 176 -7.82 -15.29 -7.84
C GLY A 176 -6.83 -15.51 -8.97
N SER A 177 -7.33 -16.04 -10.10
CA SER A 177 -6.53 -16.30 -11.29
C SER A 177 -5.87 -15.03 -11.83
N GLU A 178 -6.54 -13.89 -11.71
CA GLU A 178 -6.06 -12.56 -12.09
C GLU A 178 -4.84 -12.10 -11.27
N LEU A 179 -4.67 -12.63 -10.05
CA LEU A 179 -3.46 -12.45 -9.24
C LEU A 179 -2.29 -13.27 -9.79
N THR A 180 -2.55 -14.51 -10.23
CA THR A 180 -1.50 -15.43 -10.71
C THR A 180 -0.99 -15.12 -12.12
N VAL A 181 -1.85 -14.55 -12.99
CA VAL A 181 -1.41 -13.98 -14.28
C VAL A 181 -0.85 -12.57 -14.15
N GLY A 182 -1.07 -11.92 -13.00
CA GLY A 182 -0.51 -10.60 -12.67
C GLY A 182 -1.27 -9.39 -13.22
N GLU A 183 -2.55 -9.54 -13.59
CA GLU A 183 -3.42 -8.41 -13.95
C GLU A 183 -3.77 -7.56 -12.71
N THR A 184 -4.12 -8.21 -11.60
CA THR A 184 -4.33 -7.54 -10.32
C THR A 184 -3.16 -7.76 -9.38
N ARG A 185 -2.66 -6.67 -8.79
CA ARG A 185 -1.69 -6.73 -7.71
C ARG A 185 -2.40 -7.04 -6.40
N ASP A 186 -2.03 -8.15 -5.76
CA ASP A 186 -2.42 -8.41 -4.37
C ASP A 186 -1.95 -7.26 -3.45
N THR A 187 -2.92 -6.69 -2.77
CA THR A 187 -2.74 -5.71 -1.69
C THR A 187 -3.41 -6.15 -0.38
N ASN A 188 -4.33 -7.12 -0.44
CA ASN A 188 -5.09 -7.64 0.69
C ASN A 188 -4.17 -8.36 1.67
N ALA A 189 -3.36 -9.32 1.18
CA ALA A 189 -2.52 -10.10 2.07
C ALA A 189 -1.46 -9.22 2.76
N GLY A 190 -0.95 -8.18 2.08
CA GLY A 190 -0.04 -7.21 2.70
C GLY A 190 -0.69 -6.38 3.82
N GLU A 191 -1.97 -6.05 3.68
CA GLU A 191 -2.75 -5.31 4.68
C GLU A 191 -3.11 -6.20 5.88
N LEU A 192 -3.62 -7.40 5.62
CA LEU A 192 -3.94 -8.42 6.63
C LEU A 192 -2.68 -8.84 7.40
N ALA A 193 -1.55 -9.06 6.70
CA ALA A 193 -0.28 -9.42 7.33
C ALA A 193 0.22 -8.33 8.27
N ARG A 194 0.12 -7.05 7.88
CA ARG A 194 0.44 -5.93 8.77
C ARG A 194 -0.47 -5.94 9.99
N ALA A 195 -1.78 -6.05 9.82
CA ALA A 195 -2.75 -6.05 10.92
C ALA A 195 -2.50 -7.20 11.92
N LEU A 196 -2.11 -8.39 11.44
CA LEU A 196 -1.71 -9.53 12.27
C LEU A 196 -0.38 -9.31 13.00
N THR A 197 0.63 -8.79 12.29
CA THR A 197 1.96 -8.51 12.88
C THR A 197 1.88 -7.40 13.93
N ASP A 198 1.00 -6.41 13.72
CA ASP A 198 0.68 -5.34 14.67
C ASP A 198 -0.22 -5.83 15.85
N GLN A 199 -0.54 -7.14 15.90
CA GLN A 199 -1.13 -7.85 17.05
C GLN A 199 -0.21 -8.95 17.61
N GLY A 200 1.05 -9.04 17.16
CA GLY A 200 2.00 -10.04 17.66
C GLY A 200 1.82 -11.46 17.08
N VAL A 201 1.18 -11.59 15.91
CA VAL A 201 1.04 -12.85 15.17
C VAL A 201 2.15 -12.95 14.12
N GLU A 202 2.83 -14.10 14.04
CA GLU A 202 3.82 -14.38 13.02
C GLU A 202 3.15 -14.88 11.73
N VAL A 203 3.19 -14.07 10.67
CA VAL A 203 2.68 -14.45 9.35
C VAL A 203 3.75 -15.27 8.64
N THR A 204 3.64 -16.60 8.72
CA THR A 204 4.69 -17.53 8.27
C THR A 204 4.70 -17.74 6.75
N ARG A 205 3.57 -17.45 6.08
CA ARG A 205 3.43 -17.55 4.62
C ARG A 205 2.35 -16.64 4.06
N MET A 206 2.57 -16.21 2.83
CA MET A 206 1.60 -15.56 1.95
C MET A 206 1.67 -16.30 0.61
N THR A 207 0.54 -16.67 0.01
CA THR A 207 0.49 -17.46 -1.22
C THR A 207 -0.63 -16.95 -2.13
N ALA A 208 -0.30 -16.61 -3.37
CA ALA A 208 -1.28 -16.36 -4.41
C ALA A 208 -1.63 -17.69 -5.12
N LEU A 209 -2.91 -17.92 -5.37
CA LEU A 209 -3.48 -19.18 -5.87
C LEU A 209 -4.44 -18.88 -7.03
N PRO A 210 -4.46 -19.71 -8.09
CA PRO A 210 -5.47 -19.60 -9.14
C PRO A 210 -6.81 -20.15 -8.64
N ASP A 211 -7.86 -19.93 -9.43
CA ASP A 211 -9.20 -20.47 -9.16
C ASP A 211 -9.30 -21.95 -9.57
N ASP A 212 -8.51 -22.79 -8.90
CA ASP A 212 -8.53 -24.25 -9.05
C ASP A 212 -8.84 -24.94 -7.72
N LEU A 213 -9.92 -25.74 -7.71
CA LEU A 213 -10.42 -26.45 -6.54
C LEU A 213 -9.35 -27.33 -5.89
N ALA A 214 -8.51 -28.03 -6.66
CA ALA A 214 -7.50 -28.92 -6.12
C ALA A 214 -6.37 -28.12 -5.45
N THR A 215 -5.79 -27.16 -6.17
CA THR A 215 -4.70 -26.30 -5.72
C THR A 215 -5.08 -25.51 -4.45
N VAL A 216 -6.30 -24.95 -4.41
CA VAL A 216 -6.78 -24.19 -3.26
C VAL A 216 -7.11 -25.12 -2.07
N SER A 217 -7.71 -26.30 -2.31
CA SER A 217 -7.95 -27.30 -1.24
C SER A 217 -6.65 -27.75 -0.58
N ASP A 218 -5.62 -28.05 -1.37
CA ASP A 218 -4.32 -28.46 -0.85
C ASP A 218 -3.60 -27.31 -0.15
N ALA A 219 -3.75 -26.07 -0.60
CA ALA A 219 -3.25 -24.90 0.11
C ALA A 219 -3.89 -24.76 1.51
N PHE A 220 -5.21 -24.94 1.65
CA PHE A 220 -5.89 -24.94 2.95
C PHE A 220 -5.44 -26.07 3.86
N ARG A 221 -5.41 -27.33 3.37
CA ARG A 221 -4.89 -28.49 4.13
C ARG A 221 -3.49 -28.21 4.64
N ALA A 222 -2.61 -27.73 3.76
CA ALA A 222 -1.22 -27.51 4.06
C ALA A 222 -1.02 -26.31 5.02
N ALA A 223 -1.77 -25.22 4.88
CA ALA A 223 -1.77 -24.10 5.82
C ALA A 223 -2.22 -24.53 7.22
N LEU A 224 -3.31 -25.31 7.32
CA LEU A 224 -3.79 -25.89 8.57
C LEU A 224 -2.69 -26.74 9.23
N THR A 225 -1.96 -27.59 8.52
CA THR A 225 -0.86 -28.37 9.16
C THR A 225 0.26 -27.51 9.79
N ARG A 226 0.41 -26.24 9.40
CA ARG A 226 1.57 -25.40 9.75
C ARG A 226 1.27 -24.18 10.63
N SER A 227 0.02 -23.75 10.75
CA SER A 227 -0.36 -22.50 11.42
C SER A 227 -1.49 -22.69 12.44
N ASP A 228 -1.84 -21.61 13.13
CA ASP A 228 -3.00 -21.53 14.03
C ASP A 228 -4.24 -20.96 13.31
N LEU A 229 -3.98 -20.13 12.29
CA LEU A 229 -4.97 -19.41 11.51
C LEU A 229 -4.61 -19.46 10.01
N ALA A 230 -5.55 -19.89 9.17
CA ALA A 230 -5.49 -19.71 7.73
C ALA A 230 -6.52 -18.64 7.31
N ILE A 231 -6.10 -17.58 6.63
CA ILE A 231 -7.03 -16.58 6.07
C ILE A 231 -6.93 -16.61 4.56
N SER A 232 -8.07 -16.59 3.86
CA SER A 232 -8.13 -16.35 2.43
C SER A 232 -8.84 -15.05 2.06
N THR A 233 -8.50 -14.51 0.89
CA THR A 233 -9.30 -13.46 0.25
C THR A 233 -9.54 -13.79 -1.21
N GLY A 234 -10.81 -13.75 -1.65
CA GLY A 234 -11.21 -14.06 -3.02
C GLY A 234 -11.99 -15.38 -3.15
N GLY A 235 -12.50 -15.65 -4.37
CA GLY A 235 -13.29 -16.85 -4.68
C GLY A 235 -14.58 -17.05 -3.87
N LEU A 236 -15.28 -15.98 -3.48
CA LEU A 236 -16.51 -16.01 -2.65
C LEU A 236 -17.77 -15.41 -3.32
N GLY A 237 -17.66 -14.97 -4.57
CA GLY A 237 -18.77 -14.54 -5.40
C GLY A 237 -19.71 -15.70 -5.82
N PRO A 238 -20.50 -15.51 -6.89
CA PRO A 238 -21.46 -16.49 -7.40
C PRO A 238 -20.99 -17.27 -8.65
N THR A 239 -19.80 -17.02 -9.20
CA THR A 239 -19.41 -17.58 -10.51
C THR A 239 -18.78 -18.99 -10.39
N PRO A 240 -18.64 -19.74 -11.51
CA PRO A 240 -18.13 -21.12 -11.46
C PRO A 240 -16.69 -21.25 -10.93
N ASP A 241 -15.90 -20.19 -11.10
CA ASP A 241 -14.53 -19.99 -10.62
C ASP A 241 -14.43 -19.53 -9.15
N ASP A 242 -15.52 -19.07 -8.50
CA ASP A 242 -15.51 -18.70 -7.07
C ASP A 242 -15.41 -19.92 -6.13
N LEU A 243 -14.29 -20.64 -6.13
CA LEU A 243 -14.17 -21.99 -5.57
C LEU A 243 -13.70 -22.05 -4.10
N THR A 244 -13.61 -20.92 -3.38
CA THR A 244 -13.04 -20.90 -2.01
C THR A 244 -13.90 -21.67 -1.00
N ARG A 245 -15.24 -21.61 -1.10
CA ARG A 245 -16.14 -22.35 -0.17
C ARG A 245 -15.99 -23.84 -0.37
N GLU A 246 -16.05 -24.29 -1.62
CA GLU A 246 -15.85 -25.69 -2.02
C GLU A 246 -14.45 -26.21 -1.62
N SER A 247 -13.42 -25.37 -1.74
CA SER A 247 -12.05 -25.74 -1.38
C SER A 247 -11.85 -25.91 0.13
N ILE A 248 -12.48 -25.08 0.96
CA ILE A 248 -12.46 -25.25 2.42
C ILE A 248 -13.25 -26.51 2.81
N ALA A 249 -14.42 -26.72 2.21
CA ALA A 249 -15.23 -27.90 2.43
C ALA A 249 -14.45 -29.20 2.08
N ALA A 250 -13.81 -29.24 0.91
CA ALA A 250 -12.97 -30.34 0.47
C ALA A 250 -11.66 -30.49 1.28
N ALA A 251 -11.13 -29.41 1.86
CA ALA A 251 -9.98 -29.47 2.76
C ALA A 251 -10.31 -30.13 4.11
N LEU A 252 -11.52 -29.91 4.63
CA LEU A 252 -12.00 -30.44 5.91
C LEU A 252 -12.76 -31.78 5.80
N GLY A 253 -13.24 -32.14 4.60
CA GLY A 253 -14.06 -33.33 4.38
C GLY A 253 -15.55 -33.13 4.70
N GLU A 254 -16.02 -31.89 4.65
CA GLU A 254 -17.41 -31.51 4.93
C GLU A 254 -18.18 -31.22 3.64
N THR A 255 -19.50 -31.44 3.66
CA THR A 255 -20.39 -31.14 2.52
C THR A 255 -21.09 -29.80 2.75
N PRO A 256 -21.02 -28.83 1.81
CA PRO A 256 -21.77 -27.58 1.93
C PRO A 256 -23.27 -27.81 1.69
N ALA A 257 -24.10 -27.13 2.47
CA ALA A 257 -25.55 -27.06 2.27
C ALA A 257 -25.99 -25.59 2.18
N VAL A 258 -27.17 -25.33 1.59
CA VAL A 258 -27.79 -23.99 1.61
C VAL A 258 -28.28 -23.68 3.02
N ASP A 259 -27.86 -22.54 3.54
CA ASP A 259 -28.37 -21.94 4.77
C ASP A 259 -29.63 -21.10 4.44
N PRO A 260 -30.83 -21.48 4.93
CA PRO A 260 -32.08 -20.76 4.62
C PRO A 260 -32.11 -19.31 5.13
N GLU A 261 -31.37 -18.98 6.19
CA GLU A 261 -31.31 -17.61 6.71
C GLU A 261 -30.43 -16.72 5.82
N LEU A 262 -29.31 -17.25 5.32
CA LEU A 262 -28.47 -16.58 4.33
C LEU A 262 -29.17 -16.44 2.98
N GLU A 263 -29.87 -17.49 2.51
CA GLU A 263 -30.67 -17.42 1.30
C GLU A 263 -31.74 -16.31 1.41
N ALA A 264 -32.50 -16.29 2.51
CA ALA A 264 -33.52 -15.27 2.74
C ALA A 264 -32.90 -13.86 2.90
N TRP A 265 -31.70 -13.73 3.47
CA TRP A 265 -30.95 -12.46 3.52
C TRP A 265 -30.51 -12.00 2.13
N LEU A 266 -30.01 -12.90 1.28
CA LEU A 266 -29.64 -12.59 -0.10
C LEU A 266 -30.87 -12.19 -0.93
N ARG A 267 -31.97 -12.94 -0.88
CA ARG A 267 -33.20 -12.62 -1.62
C ARG A 267 -33.71 -11.21 -1.24
N ARG A 268 -33.79 -10.89 0.06
CA ARG A 268 -34.08 -9.53 0.56
C ARG A 268 -33.09 -8.47 0.06
N LEU A 269 -31.83 -8.81 -0.16
CA LEU A 269 -30.80 -7.89 -0.63
C LEU A 269 -30.91 -7.59 -2.13
N PHE A 270 -31.37 -8.55 -2.95
CA PHE A 270 -31.74 -8.34 -4.35
C PHE A 270 -33.09 -7.62 -4.49
N GLU A 271 -34.08 -7.92 -3.63
CA GLU A 271 -35.36 -7.20 -3.55
C GLU A 271 -35.16 -5.70 -3.27
N ARG A 272 -34.30 -5.32 -2.31
CA ARG A 272 -33.95 -3.92 -2.03
C ARG A 272 -33.32 -3.17 -3.21
N ARG A 273 -32.83 -3.89 -4.23
CA ARG A 273 -32.23 -3.33 -5.45
C ARG A 273 -33.20 -3.36 -6.64
N SER A 274 -34.45 -3.80 -6.44
CA SER A 274 -35.46 -4.01 -7.49
C SER A 274 -35.00 -4.97 -8.60
N THR A 275 -34.16 -5.94 -8.23
CA THR A 275 -33.59 -6.96 -9.12
C THR A 275 -34.11 -8.35 -8.74
N SER A 276 -34.39 -9.20 -9.73
CA SER A 276 -34.62 -10.63 -9.47
C SER A 276 -33.35 -11.29 -8.88
N PHE A 277 -33.55 -12.28 -8.01
CA PHE A 277 -32.46 -13.09 -7.47
C PHE A 277 -31.96 -14.09 -8.54
N PRO A 278 -30.69 -14.05 -8.97
CA PRO A 278 -30.12 -15.02 -9.89
C PRO A 278 -29.75 -16.31 -9.16
N GLU A 279 -30.07 -17.46 -9.74
CA GLU A 279 -29.86 -18.76 -9.08
C GLU A 279 -28.39 -19.06 -8.75
N ALA A 280 -27.45 -18.54 -9.55
CA ALA A 280 -26.02 -18.62 -9.26
C ALA A 280 -25.62 -18.00 -7.89
N ASN A 281 -26.37 -17.01 -7.40
CA ASN A 281 -26.13 -16.43 -6.09
C ASN A 281 -26.53 -17.36 -4.92
N LEU A 282 -27.25 -18.46 -5.16
CA LEU A 282 -27.58 -19.44 -4.11
C LEU A 282 -26.32 -20.11 -3.53
N LYS A 283 -25.25 -20.26 -4.33
CA LYS A 283 -23.92 -20.67 -3.88
C LYS A 283 -23.33 -19.76 -2.79
N GLN A 284 -23.77 -18.49 -2.71
CA GLN A 284 -23.31 -17.56 -1.67
C GLN A 284 -24.02 -17.77 -0.31
N ALA A 285 -25.11 -18.54 -0.29
CA ALA A 285 -25.77 -19.02 0.93
C ALA A 285 -25.23 -20.39 1.40
N TRP A 286 -24.20 -20.94 0.78
CA TRP A 286 -23.62 -22.21 1.21
C TRP A 286 -22.89 -22.07 2.56
N ARG A 287 -23.03 -23.10 3.40
CA ARG A 287 -22.38 -23.24 4.71
C ARG A 287 -22.05 -24.71 4.97
N ILE A 288 -20.88 -25.00 5.51
CA ILE A 288 -20.51 -26.32 6.07
C ILE A 288 -20.82 -26.36 7.58
N PRO A 289 -21.02 -27.53 8.21
CA PRO A 289 -21.30 -27.66 9.64
C PRO A 289 -20.34 -26.90 10.57
N SER A 290 -19.04 -26.85 10.29
CA SER A 290 -18.05 -26.11 11.09
C SER A 290 -17.97 -24.60 10.82
N ALA A 291 -18.73 -24.08 9.83
CA ALA A 291 -18.66 -22.68 9.40
C ALA A 291 -19.75 -21.80 10.02
N THR A 292 -19.32 -20.70 10.66
CA THR A 292 -20.15 -19.54 10.98
C THR A 292 -20.05 -18.51 9.84
N SER A 293 -21.17 -17.92 9.44
CA SER A 293 -21.20 -16.89 8.41
C SER A 293 -20.73 -15.52 8.93
N ILE A 294 -19.89 -14.83 8.17
CA ILE A 294 -19.43 -13.47 8.43
C ILE A 294 -20.29 -12.49 7.61
N PRO A 295 -21.10 -11.62 8.24
CA PRO A 295 -21.93 -10.66 7.53
C PRO A 295 -21.12 -9.72 6.62
N ASN A 296 -21.64 -9.45 5.42
CA ASN A 296 -21.06 -8.52 4.45
C ASN A 296 -22.13 -7.52 3.99
N ASP A 297 -22.29 -6.41 4.71
CA ASP A 297 -23.25 -5.35 4.37
C ASP A 297 -22.91 -4.58 3.09
N ASN A 298 -21.65 -4.69 2.61
CA ASN A 298 -21.14 -3.98 1.44
C ASN A 298 -21.21 -4.79 0.13
N GLY A 299 -21.68 -6.04 0.17
CA GLY A 299 -21.58 -6.98 -0.95
C GLY A 299 -22.78 -7.94 -1.10
N THR A 300 -22.53 -9.10 -1.70
CA THR A 300 -23.45 -10.26 -1.72
C THR A 300 -22.77 -11.54 -1.24
N ALA A 301 -21.49 -11.47 -0.86
CA ALA A 301 -20.67 -12.61 -0.45
C ALA A 301 -20.45 -12.57 1.06
N PRO A 302 -21.21 -13.33 1.88
CA PRO A 302 -20.82 -13.59 3.25
C PRO A 302 -19.47 -14.30 3.27
N GLY A 303 -18.63 -13.93 4.24
CA GLY A 303 -17.41 -14.67 4.54
C GLY A 303 -17.72 -15.92 5.36
N TRP A 304 -16.72 -16.76 5.55
CA TRP A 304 -16.80 -17.88 6.50
C TRP A 304 -15.77 -17.70 7.60
N TRP A 305 -16.16 -17.97 8.84
CA TRP A 305 -15.26 -18.32 9.93
C TRP A 305 -15.47 -19.80 10.22
N VAL A 306 -14.42 -20.60 10.27
CA VAL A 306 -14.52 -22.06 10.36
C VAL A 306 -13.67 -22.57 11.49
N ASP A 307 -14.28 -23.35 12.37
CA ASP A 307 -13.61 -23.97 13.53
C ASP A 307 -13.18 -25.39 13.17
N ALA A 308 -11.88 -25.56 12.88
CA ALA A 308 -11.34 -26.86 12.54
C ALA A 308 -11.28 -27.78 13.79
N PRO A 309 -11.41 -29.11 13.64
CA PRO A 309 -11.55 -30.05 14.77
C PRO A 309 -10.41 -30.06 15.80
N ASP A 310 -9.25 -29.47 15.47
CA ASP A 310 -8.06 -29.40 16.32
C ASP A 310 -7.81 -28.00 16.94
N GLY A 311 -8.83 -27.12 16.88
CA GLY A 311 -8.81 -25.78 17.45
C GLY A 311 -8.21 -24.69 16.54
N ARG A 312 -7.79 -25.03 15.32
CA ARG A 312 -7.42 -24.04 14.29
C ARG A 312 -8.63 -23.27 13.76
N VAL A 313 -8.36 -22.10 13.18
CA VAL A 313 -9.36 -21.26 12.53
C VAL A 313 -9.06 -21.12 11.04
N VAL A 314 -10.08 -21.25 10.19
CA VAL A 314 -10.05 -20.74 8.80
C VAL A 314 -10.95 -19.52 8.70
N VAL A 315 -10.50 -18.46 8.02
CA VAL A 315 -11.32 -17.28 7.72
C VAL A 315 -11.30 -17.01 6.22
N ALA A 316 -12.45 -17.00 5.56
CA ALA A 316 -12.58 -16.64 4.16
C ALA A 316 -13.24 -15.26 4.03
N LEU A 317 -12.58 -14.34 3.31
CA LEU A 317 -13.04 -12.97 3.07
C LEU A 317 -13.22 -12.70 1.56
N PRO A 318 -14.10 -11.76 1.17
CA PRO A 318 -14.25 -11.36 -0.23
C PRO A 318 -13.01 -10.62 -0.73
N GLY A 319 -12.71 -10.76 -2.03
CA GLY A 319 -11.56 -10.10 -2.67
C GLY A 319 -11.60 -8.56 -2.65
N PRO A 320 -12.73 -7.88 -2.92
CA PRO A 320 -12.81 -6.42 -2.89
C PRO A 320 -12.45 -5.80 -1.53
N PRO A 321 -11.44 -4.91 -1.43
CA PRO A 321 -11.01 -4.32 -0.14
C PRO A 321 -12.12 -3.57 0.61
N ARG A 322 -13.09 -3.01 -0.12
CA ARG A 322 -14.27 -2.30 0.44
C ARG A 322 -15.20 -3.22 1.26
N GLU A 323 -15.14 -4.53 1.02
CA GLU A 323 -15.93 -5.57 1.70
C GLU A 323 -15.05 -6.29 2.72
N MET A 324 -13.82 -6.64 2.36
CA MET A 324 -12.83 -7.26 3.26
C MET A 324 -12.57 -6.42 4.53
N ARG A 325 -12.32 -5.11 4.39
CA ARG A 325 -11.91 -4.23 5.50
C ARG A 325 -12.91 -4.16 6.67
N PRO A 326 -14.22 -3.87 6.46
CA PRO A 326 -15.19 -3.84 7.57
C PRO A 326 -15.39 -5.22 8.20
N MET A 327 -15.39 -6.31 7.42
CA MET A 327 -15.49 -7.67 7.94
C MET A 327 -14.28 -8.02 8.83
N TRP A 328 -13.07 -7.72 8.35
CA TRP A 328 -11.82 -7.96 9.06
C TRP A 328 -11.75 -7.20 10.40
N SER A 329 -11.95 -5.88 10.36
CA SER A 329 -11.79 -5.01 11.52
C SER A 329 -12.98 -5.06 12.49
N GLY A 330 -14.20 -5.19 12.00
CA GLY A 330 -15.42 -5.17 12.80
C GLY A 330 -15.90 -6.54 13.30
N TRP A 331 -15.55 -7.64 12.63
CA TRP A 331 -16.06 -8.99 12.97
C TRP A 331 -14.96 -10.00 13.31
N VAL A 332 -13.89 -10.07 12.50
CA VAL A 332 -12.84 -11.10 12.62
C VAL A 332 -11.85 -10.78 13.73
N ILE A 333 -11.22 -9.60 13.71
CA ILE A 333 -10.21 -9.20 14.72
C ILE A 333 -10.73 -9.28 16.17
N PRO A 334 -11.97 -8.87 16.50
CA PRO A 334 -12.53 -9.07 17.84
C PRO A 334 -12.58 -10.55 18.28
N ARG A 335 -13.09 -11.44 17.43
CA ARG A 335 -13.21 -12.89 17.72
C ARG A 335 -11.88 -13.60 17.77
N LEU A 336 -10.91 -13.17 16.95
CA LEU A 336 -9.53 -13.63 17.07
C LEU A 336 -8.97 -13.29 18.45
N ARG A 337 -9.16 -12.06 18.94
CA ARG A 337 -8.70 -11.64 20.28
C ARG A 337 -9.37 -12.45 21.40
N GLU A 338 -10.66 -12.75 21.27
CA GLU A 338 -11.40 -13.63 22.20
C GLU A 338 -10.81 -15.04 22.31
N ARG A 339 -10.04 -15.50 21.31
CA ARG A 339 -9.30 -16.78 21.33
C ARG A 339 -7.84 -16.68 21.77
N GLY A 340 -7.35 -15.49 22.10
CA GLY A 340 -5.93 -15.22 22.32
C GLY A 340 -5.19 -15.02 21.00
N LEU A 341 -5.38 -13.82 20.42
CA LEU A 341 -4.67 -13.41 19.20
C LEU A 341 -3.28 -12.89 19.54
N GLY A 342 -2.26 -13.54 18.98
CA GLY A 342 -0.88 -13.11 19.04
C GLY A 342 -0.22 -13.26 20.41
N GLN A 343 0.90 -12.58 20.56
CA GLN A 343 1.75 -12.60 21.75
C GLN A 343 1.95 -11.16 22.23
N ASP A 344 2.26 -10.97 23.52
CA ASP A 344 2.55 -9.65 24.15
C ASP A 344 3.80 -8.99 23.54
N THR A 345 3.64 -8.48 22.32
CA THR A 345 4.69 -8.02 21.43
C THR A 345 4.68 -6.51 21.41
N VAL A 346 5.71 -5.88 21.96
CA VAL A 346 5.89 -4.44 21.81
C VAL A 346 6.59 -4.20 20.47
N ALA A 347 6.05 -3.28 19.67
CA ALA A 347 6.65 -2.88 18.40
C ALA A 347 6.50 -1.38 18.17
N ILE A 348 7.55 -0.75 17.66
CA ILE A 348 7.55 0.65 17.22
C ILE A 348 8.14 0.74 15.81
N THR A 349 7.82 1.83 15.11
CA THR A 349 8.44 2.19 13.83
C THR A 349 8.99 3.60 13.92
N LEU A 350 10.26 3.79 13.56
CA LEU A 350 10.88 5.10 13.36
C LEU A 350 10.92 5.40 11.86
N ARG A 351 10.42 6.56 11.44
CA ARG A 351 10.40 6.97 10.03
C ARG A 351 11.58 7.89 9.75
N THR A 352 12.49 7.49 8.86
CA THR A 352 13.72 8.25 8.56
C THR A 352 13.68 8.93 7.19
N SER A 353 14.52 9.96 7.01
CA SER A 353 14.69 10.69 5.75
C SER A 353 16.13 11.16 5.52
N GLY A 354 16.50 11.36 4.25
CA GLY A 354 17.82 11.87 3.86
C GLY A 354 18.95 10.83 3.81
N LEU A 355 18.75 9.62 4.34
CA LEU A 355 19.61 8.47 4.12
C LEU A 355 18.93 7.44 3.21
N GLY A 356 19.73 6.70 2.43
CA GLY A 356 19.29 5.48 1.75
C GLY A 356 19.44 4.25 2.66
N GLU A 357 18.64 3.21 2.40
CA GLU A 357 18.57 2.01 3.25
C GLU A 357 19.94 1.36 3.51
N SER A 358 20.80 1.23 2.48
CA SER A 358 22.15 0.65 2.64
C SER A 358 23.04 1.41 3.62
N LEU A 359 22.88 2.73 3.73
CA LEU A 359 23.64 3.58 4.65
C LEU A 359 23.04 3.57 6.06
N ILE A 360 21.72 3.37 6.19
CA ILE A 360 21.08 3.08 7.48
C ILE A 360 21.57 1.71 7.98
N ALA A 361 21.51 0.67 7.15
CA ALA A 361 21.99 -0.67 7.50
C ALA A 361 23.47 -0.68 7.89
N GLN A 362 24.33 0.08 7.19
CA GLN A 362 25.73 0.25 7.56
C GLN A 362 25.92 0.89 8.95
N ARG A 363 25.08 1.88 9.32
CA ARG A 363 25.14 2.54 10.63
C ARG A 363 24.56 1.68 11.77
N LEU A 364 23.47 0.96 11.51
CA LEU A 364 22.85 0.07 12.49
C LEU A 364 23.69 -1.19 12.75
N GLY A 365 24.40 -1.68 11.72
CA GLY A 365 25.34 -2.79 11.83
C GLY A 365 24.72 -4.01 12.53
N ARG A 366 25.28 -4.36 13.68
CA ARG A 366 24.90 -5.54 14.48
C ARG A 366 23.50 -5.47 15.10
N LEU A 367 22.87 -4.29 15.14
CA LEU A 367 21.45 -4.19 15.54
C LEU A 367 20.53 -4.95 14.57
N LEU A 368 20.98 -5.22 13.34
CA LEU A 368 20.28 -6.02 12.32
C LEU A 368 20.69 -7.51 12.31
N ASP A 369 21.42 -7.99 13.31
CA ASP A 369 21.79 -9.42 13.43
C ASP A 369 20.51 -10.29 13.54
N ARG A 370 20.34 -11.25 12.61
CA ARG A 370 19.10 -12.05 12.51
C ARG A 370 18.90 -12.98 13.71
N GLY A 371 17.66 -13.07 14.18
CA GLY A 371 17.27 -13.94 15.30
C GLY A 371 17.41 -13.30 16.68
N ALA A 372 17.86 -12.04 16.75
CA ALA A 372 17.88 -11.25 17.98
C ALA A 372 16.46 -10.90 18.48
N ASN A 373 16.33 -10.78 19.79
CA ASN A 373 15.21 -10.18 20.50
C ASN A 373 15.75 -9.00 21.32
N PRO A 374 15.35 -7.73 21.06
CA PRO A 374 14.42 -7.28 20.03
C PRO A 374 14.97 -7.51 18.61
N THR A 375 14.05 -7.73 17.67
CA THR A 375 14.36 -7.69 16.24
C THR A 375 14.32 -6.24 15.76
N VAL A 376 15.38 -5.79 15.06
CA VAL A 376 15.37 -4.53 14.29
C VAL A 376 15.38 -4.86 12.81
N ALA A 377 14.54 -4.17 12.01
CA ALA A 377 14.45 -4.36 10.57
C ALA A 377 14.26 -3.03 9.84
N THR A 378 14.92 -2.86 8.68
CA THR A 378 14.69 -1.74 7.77
C THR A 378 13.64 -2.10 6.72
N TYR A 379 12.84 -1.12 6.31
CA TYR A 379 11.94 -1.23 5.18
C TYR A 379 11.98 0.06 4.34
N ALA A 380 12.57 -0.01 3.14
CA ALA A 380 12.42 1.05 2.16
C ALA A 380 10.94 1.26 1.77
N ARG A 381 10.43 2.47 1.95
CA ARG A 381 9.13 2.92 1.45
C ARG A 381 9.34 3.91 0.30
N HIS A 382 8.24 4.37 -0.28
CA HIS A 382 8.27 5.44 -1.29
C HIS A 382 8.58 6.82 -0.71
N ASP A 383 8.28 7.02 0.59
CA ASP A 383 8.23 8.29 1.32
C ASP A 383 9.23 8.39 2.48
N ALA A 384 9.79 7.27 2.91
CA ALA A 384 10.74 7.14 4.02
C ALA A 384 11.59 5.86 3.87
N VAL A 385 12.60 5.70 4.72
CA VAL A 385 13.00 4.35 5.15
C VAL A 385 12.50 4.16 6.57
N ASP A 386 11.63 3.18 6.79
CA ASP A 386 11.14 2.83 8.11
C ASP A 386 12.16 1.92 8.81
N ILE A 387 12.35 2.09 10.12
CA ILE A 387 13.06 1.15 10.99
C ILE A 387 12.05 0.62 11.99
N ARG A 388 11.68 -0.65 11.89
CA ARG A 388 10.81 -1.32 12.87
C ARG A 388 11.68 -1.96 13.94
N ILE A 389 11.30 -1.78 15.20
CA ILE A 389 11.90 -2.42 16.37
C ILE A 389 10.80 -3.18 17.08
N SER A 390 10.97 -4.47 17.34
CA SER A 390 9.95 -5.28 18.01
C SER A 390 10.55 -6.37 18.90
N ALA A 391 10.04 -6.50 20.12
CA ALA A 391 10.40 -7.56 21.05
C ALA A 391 9.22 -8.48 21.34
N ARG A 392 9.50 -9.77 21.53
CA ARG A 392 8.57 -10.78 22.06
C ARG A 392 8.99 -11.21 23.47
N PRO A 393 8.07 -11.71 24.32
CA PRO A 393 8.43 -12.26 25.62
C PRO A 393 9.31 -13.52 25.47
N GLY A 394 10.22 -13.75 26.42
CA GLY A 394 10.85 -15.07 26.60
C GLY A 394 12.17 -15.36 25.87
N GLY A 395 12.74 -14.40 25.12
CA GLY A 395 14.18 -14.42 24.83
C GLY A 395 14.73 -15.50 23.90
N GLY A 396 14.30 -15.51 22.62
CA GLY A 396 15.08 -16.07 21.51
C GLY A 396 14.59 -17.38 20.86
N VAL A 397 15.08 -17.63 19.64
CA VAL A 397 14.86 -18.83 18.80
C VAL A 397 13.40 -19.10 18.39
N GLY A 398 12.68 -18.04 18.01
CA GLY A 398 11.46 -18.14 17.19
C GLY A 398 11.75 -18.38 15.70
N GLY A 399 12.46 -19.47 15.38
CA GLY A 399 12.79 -19.86 14.00
C GLY A 399 12.36 -21.30 13.72
N VAL A 400 11.50 -21.51 12.72
CA VAL A 400 10.90 -22.83 12.42
C VAL A 400 11.97 -23.81 11.91
N GLY A 401 12.63 -24.54 12.80
CA GLY A 401 13.72 -25.44 12.42
C GLY A 401 14.38 -26.24 13.55
N ARG A 402 13.71 -27.33 13.98
CA ARG A 402 14.19 -28.40 14.89
C ARG A 402 14.57 -28.01 16.32
N ALA A 403 14.08 -28.80 17.29
CA ALA A 403 14.68 -28.87 18.61
C ALA A 403 16.10 -29.47 18.51
N GLY A 404 17.12 -28.64 18.72
CA GLY A 404 18.51 -29.05 18.88
C GLY A 404 19.03 -28.61 20.25
N ASN A 405 19.74 -29.48 20.96
CA ASN A 405 20.30 -29.17 22.27
C ASN A 405 21.47 -28.16 22.16
N GLY A 406 21.14 -26.87 22.13
CA GLY A 406 22.05 -25.76 22.35
C GLY A 406 21.63 -24.99 23.60
N GLY A 407 22.54 -24.84 24.57
CA GLY A 407 22.21 -24.23 25.86
C GLY A 407 21.91 -22.74 25.74
N ALA A 408 20.66 -22.35 25.93
CA ALA A 408 20.28 -20.94 26.10
C ALA A 408 20.77 -20.43 27.46
N SER A 409 21.61 -19.39 27.46
CA SER A 409 22.09 -18.73 28.68
C SER A 409 20.94 -18.13 29.48
N ASP A 410 20.87 -18.41 30.79
CA ASP A 410 19.71 -18.13 31.65
C ASP A 410 19.34 -16.64 31.83
N GLY A 411 20.11 -15.71 31.26
CA GLY A 411 19.96 -14.27 31.48
C GLY A 411 18.78 -13.58 30.76
N ASP A 412 18.21 -14.16 29.70
CA ASP A 412 17.19 -13.50 28.86
C ASP A 412 15.75 -13.99 29.09
N ARG A 413 15.55 -14.98 29.98
CA ARG A 413 14.22 -15.54 30.29
C ARG A 413 13.45 -14.68 31.28
N GLY A 414 13.03 -13.49 30.85
CA GLY A 414 12.16 -12.61 31.62
C GLY A 414 12.26 -11.11 31.33
N ALA A 415 13.05 -10.70 30.34
CA ALA A 415 13.13 -9.29 29.96
C ALA A 415 11.78 -8.78 29.42
N ASP A 416 11.31 -7.65 29.93
CA ASP A 416 10.11 -6.95 29.48
C ASP A 416 10.25 -6.51 28.01
N PRO A 417 9.34 -6.90 27.10
CA PRO A 417 9.35 -6.44 25.72
C PRO A 417 9.38 -4.92 25.55
N ALA A 418 8.75 -4.14 26.44
CA ALA A 418 8.82 -2.69 26.40
C ALA A 418 10.23 -2.17 26.73
N ALA A 419 10.86 -2.68 27.79
CA ALA A 419 12.26 -2.37 28.13
C ALA A 419 13.24 -2.78 27.00
N LEU A 420 13.06 -3.95 26.39
CA LEU A 420 13.85 -4.40 25.24
C LEU A 420 13.73 -3.45 24.04
N VAL A 421 12.50 -3.08 23.67
CA VAL A 421 12.27 -2.13 22.57
C VAL A 421 12.83 -0.74 22.89
N ALA A 422 12.69 -0.24 24.11
CA ALA A 422 13.23 1.06 24.52
C ALA A 422 14.76 1.10 24.47
N ALA A 423 15.44 0.03 24.90
CA ALA A 423 16.90 -0.08 24.82
C ALA A 423 17.40 -0.09 23.36
N ALA A 424 16.72 -0.82 22.47
CA ALA A 424 17.02 -0.80 21.05
C ALA A 424 16.64 0.52 20.36
N GLU A 425 15.57 1.20 20.77
CA GLU A 425 15.24 2.54 20.27
C GLU A 425 16.35 3.52 20.59
N ALA A 426 16.87 3.53 21.83
CA ALA A 426 17.99 4.37 22.22
C ALA A 426 19.24 4.11 21.36
N ALA A 427 19.62 2.84 21.16
CA ALA A 427 20.76 2.46 20.32
C ALA A 427 20.56 2.83 18.84
N VAL A 428 19.35 2.70 18.29
CA VAL A 428 19.02 3.15 16.92
C VAL A 428 19.08 4.68 16.81
N LEU A 429 18.56 5.40 17.81
CA LEU A 429 18.55 6.87 17.84
C LEU A 429 19.96 7.46 17.96
N GLU A 430 20.89 6.79 18.64
CA GLU A 430 22.31 7.21 18.66
C GLU A 430 22.93 7.21 17.26
N GLN A 431 22.57 6.24 16.40
CA GLN A 431 23.16 6.07 15.07
C GLN A 431 22.46 6.89 13.98
N VAL A 432 21.13 7.09 14.07
CA VAL A 432 20.32 7.74 13.01
C VAL A 432 19.26 8.74 13.51
N GLY A 433 19.28 9.14 14.78
CA GLY A 433 18.27 10.03 15.38
C GLY A 433 18.03 11.34 14.62
N ASP A 434 19.09 11.99 14.14
CA ASP A 434 19.03 13.22 13.32
C ASP A 434 18.20 13.06 12.02
N HIS A 435 18.05 11.83 11.56
CA HIS A 435 17.30 11.49 10.35
C HIS A 435 15.85 11.07 10.64
N VAL A 436 15.47 10.84 11.90
CA VAL A 436 14.12 10.46 12.33
C VAL A 436 13.21 11.69 12.30
N TRP A 437 12.21 11.64 11.43
CA TRP A 437 11.21 12.70 11.26
C TRP A 437 9.83 12.32 11.80
N GLY A 438 9.54 11.03 11.99
CA GLY A 438 8.24 10.56 12.46
C GLY A 438 8.31 9.21 13.19
N ARG A 439 7.19 8.81 13.80
CA ARG A 439 7.00 7.49 14.43
C ARG A 439 5.69 6.84 13.94
N GLY A 440 5.58 5.52 14.07
CA GLY A 440 4.44 4.76 13.59
C GLY A 440 4.31 4.86 12.08
N ASP A 441 3.10 5.20 11.59
CA ASP A 441 2.78 5.43 10.19
C ASP A 441 2.42 6.90 9.88
N VAL A 442 2.87 7.85 10.72
CA VAL A 442 2.66 9.28 10.50
C VAL A 442 3.10 9.70 9.09
N THR A 443 2.26 10.50 8.43
CA THR A 443 2.52 11.01 7.08
C THR A 443 3.27 12.34 7.13
N TRP A 444 3.93 12.72 6.02
CA TRP A 444 4.54 14.04 5.89
C TRP A 444 3.54 15.18 6.11
N ALA A 445 2.30 15.03 5.62
CA ALA A 445 1.23 15.99 5.82
C ALA A 445 0.84 16.11 7.31
N ALA A 446 0.66 14.99 8.02
CA ALA A 446 0.32 14.98 9.44
C ALA A 446 1.43 15.57 10.32
N ALA A 447 2.69 15.18 10.09
CA ALA A 447 3.83 15.70 10.84
C ALA A 447 4.04 17.21 10.64
N ILE A 448 3.84 17.72 9.42
CA ILE A 448 3.90 19.17 9.15
C ILE A 448 2.67 19.89 9.73
N GLY A 449 1.48 19.28 9.62
CA GLY A 449 0.22 19.81 10.15
C GLY A 449 0.20 19.95 11.67
N GLU A 450 0.84 19.02 12.39
CA GLU A 450 1.10 19.09 13.83
C GLU A 450 1.97 20.31 14.17
N ARG A 451 3.15 20.45 13.55
CA ARG A 451 4.07 21.58 13.81
C ARG A 451 3.47 22.95 13.46
N LEU A 452 2.60 22.99 12.46
CA LEU A 452 1.79 24.16 12.13
C LEU A 452 0.72 24.44 13.20
N ALA A 453 -0.01 23.40 13.65
CA ALA A 453 -1.03 23.52 14.70
C ALA A 453 -0.46 24.01 16.04
N GLU A 454 0.71 23.48 16.47
CA GLU A 454 1.46 23.91 17.67
C GLU A 454 1.70 25.43 17.72
N ARG A 455 1.73 26.10 16.57
CA ARG A 455 2.07 27.52 16.42
C ARG A 455 0.88 28.38 15.97
N GLY A 456 -0.29 27.76 15.71
CA GLY A 456 -1.43 28.43 15.06
C GLY A 456 -1.14 28.89 13.63
N TRP A 457 -0.16 28.28 12.95
CA TRP A 457 0.33 28.70 11.64
C TRP A 457 -0.36 27.97 10.50
N ARG A 458 -0.47 28.65 9.35
CA ARG A 458 -0.98 28.13 8.08
C ARG A 458 0.11 28.22 7.01
N LEU A 459 -0.04 27.41 5.97
CA LEU A 459 0.91 27.23 4.88
C LEU A 459 0.30 27.70 3.55
N ALA A 460 1.09 28.46 2.80
CA ALA A 460 0.87 28.71 1.37
C ALA A 460 2.03 28.11 0.56
N VAL A 461 1.75 27.53 -0.60
CA VAL A 461 2.73 26.82 -1.44
C VAL A 461 2.78 27.40 -2.85
N VAL A 462 3.98 27.56 -3.41
CA VAL A 462 4.20 27.62 -4.87
C VAL A 462 5.21 26.57 -5.28
N GLU A 463 4.89 25.83 -6.33
CA GLU A 463 5.74 24.77 -6.83
C GLU A 463 5.99 24.89 -8.34
N LEU A 464 7.24 24.70 -8.75
CA LEU A 464 7.73 24.97 -10.10
C LEU A 464 8.42 23.73 -10.67
N GLY A 465 7.86 23.15 -11.73
CA GLY A 465 8.43 21.96 -12.40
C GLY A 465 8.22 20.60 -11.70
N THR A 466 7.69 20.60 -10.47
CA THR A 466 7.23 19.40 -9.74
C THR A 466 5.93 18.81 -10.27
N ARG A 467 5.08 19.61 -10.95
CA ARG A 467 3.82 19.17 -11.58
C ARG A 467 2.85 18.49 -10.59
N GLY A 468 2.47 19.21 -9.55
CA GLY A 468 1.53 18.79 -8.52
C GLY A 468 2.13 17.94 -7.40
N SER A 469 3.38 17.46 -7.50
CA SER A 469 3.93 16.52 -6.52
C SER A 469 4.01 17.04 -5.08
N VAL A 470 4.16 18.36 -4.85
CA VAL A 470 4.16 18.91 -3.48
C VAL A 470 2.74 18.92 -2.92
N LEU A 471 1.77 19.32 -3.75
CA LEU A 471 0.35 19.35 -3.39
C LEU A 471 -0.21 17.93 -3.17
N ALA A 472 0.19 16.96 -4.00
CA ALA A 472 -0.22 15.56 -3.86
C ALA A 472 0.37 14.88 -2.61
N LEU A 473 1.51 15.34 -2.09
CA LEU A 473 2.12 14.83 -0.87
C LEU A 473 1.52 15.43 0.42
N LEU A 474 1.08 16.69 0.36
CA LEU A 474 0.74 17.48 1.55
C LEU A 474 -0.74 17.92 1.63
N GLY A 475 -1.44 18.04 0.51
CA GLY A 475 -2.71 18.77 0.43
C GLY A 475 -3.83 18.19 1.29
N GLU A 476 -4.20 16.94 1.01
CA GLU A 476 -5.33 16.26 1.68
C GLU A 476 -5.13 16.17 3.20
N GLY A 477 -3.92 15.83 3.65
CA GLY A 477 -3.60 15.70 5.08
C GLY A 477 -3.32 17.00 5.82
N LEU A 478 -3.22 18.16 5.15
CA LEU A 478 -3.12 19.48 5.79
C LEU A 478 -4.48 20.18 5.92
N GLY A 479 -5.45 19.87 5.06
CA GLY A 479 -6.79 20.44 5.10
C GLY A 479 -6.80 21.97 5.11
N ASP A 480 -7.48 22.54 6.10
CA ASP A 480 -7.64 23.99 6.33
C ASP A 480 -6.31 24.76 6.52
N ARG A 481 -5.23 24.07 6.90
CA ARG A 481 -3.90 24.67 7.09
C ARG A 481 -3.22 25.00 5.76
N LEU A 482 -3.61 24.38 4.65
CA LEU A 482 -3.10 24.72 3.32
C LEU A 482 -4.03 25.75 2.64
N VAL A 483 -3.78 27.03 2.92
CA VAL A 483 -4.67 28.13 2.50
C VAL A 483 -4.50 28.57 1.05
N LEU A 484 -3.37 28.25 0.40
CA LEU A 484 -3.10 28.57 -1.00
C LEU A 484 -2.08 27.61 -1.61
N ALA A 485 -2.30 27.16 -2.84
CA ALA A 485 -1.35 26.36 -3.61
C ALA A 485 -1.31 26.83 -5.08
N GLU A 486 -0.12 27.21 -5.56
CA GLU A 486 0.15 27.56 -6.97
C GLU A 486 1.08 26.54 -7.63
N ALA A 487 0.70 26.01 -8.80
CA ALA A 487 1.57 25.20 -9.64
C ALA A 487 1.98 26.00 -10.89
N LEU A 488 3.27 26.22 -11.08
CA LEU A 488 3.83 27.01 -12.20
C LEU A 488 4.72 26.14 -13.10
N GLY A 489 4.82 26.54 -14.37
CA GLY A 489 5.76 25.95 -15.31
C GLY A 489 7.22 26.09 -14.84
N SER A 490 8.06 25.12 -15.18
CA SER A 490 9.51 25.11 -14.87
C SER A 490 10.21 26.42 -15.24
N ASP A 491 9.79 26.98 -16.37
CA ASP A 491 10.39 28.12 -17.06
C ASP A 491 9.61 29.43 -16.85
N HIS A 492 8.68 29.45 -15.89
CA HIS A 492 7.88 30.62 -15.56
C HIS A 492 8.76 31.83 -15.21
N ARG A 493 8.46 32.95 -15.88
CA ARG A 493 9.09 34.28 -15.71
C ARG A 493 8.03 35.29 -15.26
N PRO A 494 8.40 36.34 -14.52
CA PRO A 494 7.45 37.38 -14.14
C PRO A 494 7.16 38.29 -15.35
N PRO A 495 6.10 39.11 -15.29
CA PRO A 495 6.00 40.31 -16.12
C PRO A 495 7.28 41.15 -16.01
N GLY A 496 7.81 41.64 -17.12
CA GLY A 496 9.13 42.30 -17.19
C GLY A 496 10.33 41.36 -17.39
N GLY A 497 10.15 40.05 -17.28
CA GLY A 497 11.19 39.06 -17.61
C GLY A 497 12.19 38.75 -16.49
N GLY A 498 13.32 38.14 -16.84
CA GLY A 498 14.26 37.57 -15.87
C GLY A 498 13.77 36.26 -15.22
N ARG A 499 14.36 35.90 -14.08
CA ARG A 499 14.14 34.63 -13.37
C ARG A 499 13.85 34.91 -11.89
N ILE A 500 12.60 34.66 -11.45
CA ILE A 500 12.18 34.98 -10.08
C ILE A 500 12.99 34.16 -9.07
N GLN A 501 13.53 34.85 -8.05
CA GLN A 501 14.22 34.21 -6.94
C GLN A 501 13.24 33.46 -6.05
N LEU A 502 13.65 32.27 -5.60
CA LEU A 502 12.76 31.39 -4.83
C LEU A 502 12.36 31.96 -3.45
N PRO A 503 13.24 32.67 -2.70
CA PRO A 503 12.85 33.45 -1.52
C PRO A 503 11.71 34.45 -1.77
N THR A 504 11.78 35.20 -2.88
CA THR A 504 10.73 36.17 -3.27
C THR A 504 9.40 35.47 -3.57
N LEU A 505 9.45 34.29 -4.19
CA LEU A 505 8.25 33.48 -4.44
C LEU A 505 7.62 32.95 -3.15
N ALA A 506 8.43 32.52 -2.18
CA ALA A 506 7.96 32.08 -0.85
C ALA A 506 7.27 33.22 -0.10
N GLN A 507 7.89 34.41 -0.07
CA GLN A 507 7.31 35.63 0.51
C GLN A 507 6.02 36.06 -0.19
N ARG A 508 5.96 35.95 -1.53
CA ARG A 508 4.77 36.26 -2.33
C ARG A 508 3.59 35.35 -1.97
N VAL A 509 3.76 34.02 -1.95
CA VAL A 509 2.62 33.13 -1.61
C VAL A 509 2.21 33.23 -0.15
N ARG A 510 3.17 33.44 0.76
CA ARG A 510 2.89 33.75 2.17
C ARG A 510 1.92 34.94 2.28
N ALA A 511 2.22 36.04 1.59
CA ALA A 511 1.37 37.22 1.57
C ALA A 511 0.03 36.99 0.85
N ALA A 512 0.05 36.34 -0.33
CA ALA A 512 -1.15 36.13 -1.15
C ALA A 512 -2.18 35.19 -0.50
N GLY A 513 -1.72 34.13 0.20
CA GLY A 513 -2.58 33.25 0.98
C GLY A 513 -2.93 33.79 2.37
N GLY A 514 -2.41 34.97 2.76
CA GLY A 514 -2.53 35.52 4.11
C GLY A 514 -2.00 34.57 5.19
N ALA A 515 -0.94 33.82 4.88
CA ALA A 515 -0.41 32.71 5.66
C ALA A 515 0.79 33.10 6.53
N GLU A 516 1.03 32.35 7.60
CA GLU A 516 2.21 32.53 8.46
C GLU A 516 3.47 31.98 7.78
N VAL A 517 3.35 30.89 7.00
CA VAL A 517 4.43 30.22 6.28
C VAL A 517 4.16 30.21 4.77
N GLY A 518 5.16 30.58 3.97
CA GLY A 518 5.18 30.37 2.52
C GLY A 518 6.30 29.43 2.11
N LEU A 519 5.96 28.34 1.42
CA LEU A 519 6.90 27.39 0.82
C LEU A 519 6.99 27.64 -0.68
N ALA A 520 8.20 27.78 -1.22
CA ALA A 520 8.47 27.79 -2.64
C ALA A 520 9.43 26.66 -3.03
N VAL A 521 9.03 25.82 -3.98
CA VAL A 521 9.79 24.64 -4.42
C VAL A 521 10.07 24.74 -5.92
N ARG A 522 11.32 24.56 -6.35
CA ARG A 522 11.68 24.46 -7.78
C ARG A 522 12.41 23.16 -8.03
N ALA A 523 11.86 22.31 -8.89
CA ALA A 523 12.47 21.08 -9.35
C ALA A 523 12.78 21.17 -10.86
N SER A 524 14.02 20.91 -11.24
CA SER A 524 14.49 20.94 -12.63
C SER A 524 15.45 19.78 -12.90
N VAL A 525 15.34 19.12 -14.06
CA VAL A 525 16.24 18.03 -14.47
C VAL A 525 17.70 18.52 -14.52
N ARG A 526 18.63 17.71 -14.03
CA ARG A 526 20.08 17.91 -14.10
C ARG A 526 20.75 16.56 -14.37
N GLY A 527 21.02 16.26 -15.63
CA GLY A 527 21.48 14.93 -16.04
C GLY A 527 20.42 13.87 -15.78
N SER A 528 20.79 12.80 -15.09
CA SER A 528 19.89 11.71 -14.67
C SER A 528 18.95 12.06 -13.51
N ASP A 529 19.15 13.19 -12.82
CA ASP A 529 18.54 13.51 -11.53
C ASP A 529 17.70 14.79 -11.56
N MET A 530 17.02 15.12 -10.47
CA MET A 530 16.39 16.43 -10.25
C MET A 530 17.26 17.31 -9.35
N ALA A 531 17.63 18.50 -9.83
CA ALA A 531 18.06 19.58 -8.95
C ALA A 531 16.82 20.21 -8.30
N VAL A 532 16.82 20.24 -6.95
CA VAL A 532 15.72 20.75 -6.14
C VAL A 532 16.20 21.94 -5.34
N SER A 533 15.51 23.07 -5.46
CA SER A 533 15.67 24.23 -4.58
C SER A 533 14.41 24.42 -3.77
N VAL A 534 14.58 24.77 -2.50
CA VAL A 534 13.49 25.02 -1.54
C VAL A 534 13.75 26.38 -0.90
N ALA A 535 12.72 27.20 -0.75
CA ALA A 535 12.74 28.40 0.05
C ALA A 535 11.49 28.46 0.95
N ILE A 536 11.67 28.89 2.19
CA ILE A 536 10.62 28.98 3.20
C ILE A 536 10.68 30.38 3.82
N ALA A 537 9.60 31.14 3.68
CA ALA A 537 9.40 32.40 4.39
C ALA A 537 8.47 32.15 5.58
N ASP A 538 8.90 32.47 6.79
CA ASP A 538 8.12 32.35 8.02
C ASP A 538 8.34 33.58 8.92
N PRO A 539 7.70 33.71 10.10
CA PRO A 539 7.87 34.88 10.97
C PRO A 539 9.31 35.10 11.49
N ARG A 540 10.21 34.12 11.32
CA ARG A 540 11.63 34.16 11.72
C ARG A 540 12.54 34.36 10.49
N GLY A 541 12.04 35.04 9.46
CA GLY A 541 12.78 35.38 8.24
C GLY A 541 12.59 34.40 7.10
N THR A 542 13.56 34.33 6.19
CA THR A 542 13.50 33.46 5.00
C THR A 542 14.71 32.55 4.92
N HIS A 543 14.45 31.24 4.93
CA HIS A 543 15.45 30.19 4.71
C HIS A 543 15.41 29.73 3.25
N ALA A 544 16.55 29.37 2.67
CA ALA A 544 16.60 28.75 1.34
C ALA A 544 17.80 27.84 1.19
N GLU A 545 17.62 26.73 0.48
CA GLU A 545 18.65 25.73 0.24
C GLU A 545 18.45 25.00 -1.12
N ARG A 546 19.42 24.16 -1.47
CA ARG A 546 19.42 23.39 -2.72
C ARG A 546 20.05 22.02 -2.52
N ARG A 547 19.39 20.98 -3.00
CA ARG A 547 19.85 19.58 -2.97
C ARG A 547 19.67 18.93 -4.35
N LEU A 548 20.11 17.68 -4.46
CA LEU A 548 19.79 16.78 -5.57
C LEU A 548 18.83 15.71 -5.06
N ALA A 549 17.83 15.36 -5.87
CA ALA A 549 16.95 14.22 -5.67
C ALA A 549 17.20 13.20 -6.78
N PHE A 550 17.45 11.95 -6.40
CA PHE A 550 17.84 10.88 -7.32
C PHE A 550 16.73 10.51 -8.31
N LEU A 551 17.11 10.27 -9.57
CA LEU A 551 16.27 10.14 -10.76
C LEU A 551 15.57 11.44 -11.18
N ALA A 552 15.39 11.57 -12.50
CA ALA A 552 14.60 12.60 -13.16
C ALA A 552 13.14 12.13 -13.35
N GLY A 553 12.39 12.81 -14.23
CA GLY A 553 11.06 12.36 -14.65
C GLY A 553 10.02 12.34 -13.50
N PRO A 554 9.03 11.45 -13.54
CA PRO A 554 7.99 11.36 -12.50
C PRO A 554 8.55 11.07 -11.11
N MET A 555 9.38 10.03 -10.96
CA MET A 555 9.97 9.63 -9.68
C MET A 555 10.81 10.74 -9.05
N GLY A 556 11.58 11.46 -9.87
CA GLY A 556 12.34 12.62 -9.43
C GLY A 556 11.49 13.76 -8.87
N ARG A 557 10.29 13.98 -9.42
CA ARG A 557 9.36 15.01 -8.91
C ARG A 557 8.71 14.60 -7.59
N THR A 558 8.36 13.32 -7.43
CA THR A 558 7.92 12.78 -6.13
C THR A 558 9.02 12.93 -5.07
N ARG A 559 10.28 12.59 -5.39
CA ARG A 559 11.40 12.79 -4.46
C ARG A 559 11.71 14.26 -4.20
N ALA A 560 11.50 15.16 -5.16
CA ALA A 560 11.61 16.60 -4.94
C ALA A 560 10.55 17.13 -3.95
N ALA A 561 9.34 16.57 -3.97
CA ALA A 561 8.31 16.89 -2.99
C ALA A 561 8.64 16.37 -1.59
N LEU A 562 9.09 15.11 -1.47
CA LEU A 562 9.56 14.54 -0.20
C LEU A 562 10.72 15.33 0.40
N LEU A 563 11.64 15.79 -0.45
CA LEU A 563 12.76 16.65 -0.05
C LEU A 563 12.27 18.02 0.46
N ALA A 564 11.30 18.64 -0.23
CA ALA A 564 10.71 19.89 0.23
C ALA A 564 9.93 19.74 1.55
N ALA A 565 9.22 18.62 1.74
CA ALA A 565 8.55 18.29 2.98
C ALA A 565 9.56 18.09 4.13
N ALA A 566 10.67 17.39 3.90
CA ALA A 566 11.74 17.23 4.89
C ALA A 566 12.37 18.57 5.31
N VAL A 567 12.63 19.46 4.36
CA VAL A 567 13.18 20.81 4.63
C VAL A 567 12.16 21.68 5.37
N LEU A 568 10.87 21.62 5.02
CA LEU A 568 9.80 22.33 5.73
C LEU A 568 9.64 21.81 7.16
N HIS A 569 9.58 20.49 7.34
CA HIS A 569 9.44 19.89 8.66
C HIS A 569 10.64 20.19 9.57
N ALA A 570 11.87 20.14 9.05
CA ALA A 570 13.06 20.54 9.79
C ALA A 570 13.02 22.02 10.20
N ARG A 571 12.64 22.93 9.28
CA ARG A 571 12.46 24.36 9.58
C ARG A 571 11.35 24.65 10.59
N LEU A 572 10.32 23.80 10.67
CA LEU A 572 9.24 23.92 11.67
C LEU A 572 9.54 23.23 13.01
N ARG A 573 10.54 22.33 13.07
CA ARG A 573 11.04 21.73 14.33
C ARG A 573 12.07 22.60 15.04
N ALA A 574 12.90 23.31 14.28
CA ALA A 574 13.64 24.49 14.76
C ALA A 574 12.71 25.70 14.94
#